data_AF-A0A971ZBX2-F1
#
_entry.id   AF-A0A971ZBX2-F1
#
_cell.length_a   1.000
_cell.length_b   1.000
_cell.length_c   1.000
_cell.angle_alpha   90.00
_cell.angle_beta   90.00
_cell.angle_gamma   90.00
#
_symmetry.space_group_name_H-M   'P 1'
#
loop_
_entity.id
_entity.type
_entity.pdbx_description
1 polymer ?
#
loop_
_entity_poly.entity_id
_entity_poly.type
_entity_poly.pdbx_seq_one_letter_code
_entity_poly.pdbx_strand_id
1 'polypeptide(L)' 'PLVAGAVVKAKVLAQGRHDKVKIFKMRRRKHYRKQQGHRQNYTQIVIEAITA' A
#
# COMPACT_ATOMS: atom_id res chain seq x y z
N PRO A 1 21.99 -9.26 -4.30
CA PRO A 1 22.08 -10.43 -5.21
C PRO A 1 20.99 -11.44 -4.83
N LEU A 2 20.57 -12.29 -5.77
CA LEU A 2 19.61 -13.38 -5.50
C LEU A 2 20.37 -14.64 -5.05
N VAL A 3 19.81 -15.37 -4.08
CA VAL A 3 20.30 -16.70 -3.67
C VAL A 3 19.63 -17.74 -4.55
N ALA A 4 20.42 -18.51 -5.30
CA ALA A 4 19.89 -19.52 -6.21
C ALA A 4 19.17 -20.63 -5.42
N GLY A 5 17.94 -20.99 -5.83
CA GLY A 5 17.12 -22.00 -5.16
C GLY A 5 16.24 -21.49 -4.02
N ALA A 6 16.47 -20.26 -3.55
CA ALA A 6 15.66 -19.69 -2.47
C ALA A 6 14.25 -19.31 -2.95
N VAL A 7 13.22 -19.84 -2.27
CA VAL A 7 11.81 -19.61 -2.59
C VAL A 7 11.04 -19.36 -1.30
N VAL A 8 10.16 -18.35 -1.32
CA VAL A 8 9.22 -18.06 -0.24
C VAL A 8 7.81 -18.37 -0.73
N LYS A 9 7.14 -19.31 -0.07
CA LYS A 9 5.74 -19.65 -0.33
C LYS A 9 4.86 -18.82 0.60
N ALA A 10 3.89 -18.12 0.04
CA ALA A 10 2.95 -17.29 0.79
C ALA A 10 1.52 -17.46 0.27
N LYS A 11 0.56 -17.32 1.18
CA LYS A 11 -0.87 -17.36 0.90
C LYS A 11 -1.48 -15.97 1.08
N VAL A 12 -2.37 -15.60 0.17
CA VAL A 12 -3.16 -14.37 0.28
C VAL A 12 -4.28 -14.58 1.29
N LEU A 13 -4.33 -13.72 2.30
CA LEU A 13 -5.40 -13.72 3.30
C LEU A 13 -6.53 -12.77 2.89
N ALA A 14 -6.18 -11.56 2.47
CA ALA A 14 -7.16 -10.53 2.17
C ALA A 14 -6.60 -9.50 1.18
N GLN A 15 -7.50 -8.86 0.45
CA GLN A 15 -7.21 -7.68 -0.35
C GLN A 15 -8.08 -6.53 0.15
N GLY A 16 -7.43 -5.41 0.43
CA GLY A 16 -8.06 -4.32 1.16
C GLY A 16 -7.59 -2.96 0.69
N ARG A 17 -8.20 -1.94 1.30
CA ARG A 17 -7.82 -0.55 1.11
C ARG A 17 -7.60 0.08 2.47
N HIS A 18 -6.48 0.78 2.62
CA HIS A 18 -6.18 1.54 3.83
C HIS A 18 -7.24 2.63 4.10
N ASP A 19 -7.14 3.20 5.29
CA ASP A 19 -7.98 4.31 5.72
C ASP A 19 -7.86 5.51 4.78
N LYS A 20 -8.91 6.33 4.75
CA LYS A 20 -8.98 7.48 3.88
C LYS A 20 -8.06 8.59 4.38
N VAL A 21 -6.99 8.83 3.64
CA VAL A 21 -6.12 9.99 3.82
C VAL A 21 -6.79 11.19 3.14
N LYS A 22 -7.03 12.26 3.91
CA LYS A 22 -7.57 13.53 3.41
C LYS A 22 -6.41 14.44 3.00
N ILE A 23 -6.31 14.73 1.70
CA ILE A 23 -5.33 15.65 1.13
C ILE A 23 -6.00 17.00 0.95
N PHE A 24 -5.54 18.01 1.70
CA PHE A 24 -5.97 19.39 1.56
C PHE A 24 -4.80 20.27 1.14
N LYS A 25 -4.98 21.04 0.07
CA LYS A 25 -4.02 22.05 -0.38
C LYS A 25 -4.72 23.39 -0.50
N MET A 26 -4.14 24.43 0.07
CA MET A 26 -4.66 25.80 -0.02
C MET A 26 -3.52 26.79 -0.21
N ARG A 27 -3.73 27.82 -1.03
CA ARG A 27 -2.85 28.99 -1.10
C ARG A 27 -3.64 30.24 -0.74
N ARG A 28 -3.17 30.96 0.29
CA ARG A 28 -3.81 32.18 0.78
C ARG A 28 -3.83 33.25 -0.32
N ARG A 29 -4.97 33.94 -0.49
CA ARG A 29 -5.18 35.05 -1.46
C ARG A 29 -4.93 34.70 -2.94
N LYS A 30 -4.93 33.42 -3.30
CA LYS A 30 -4.75 32.96 -4.70
C LYS A 30 -5.94 32.17 -5.23
N HIS A 31 -7.07 32.20 -4.53
CA HIS A 31 -8.29 31.42 -4.86
C HIS A 31 -8.01 29.94 -5.16
N TYR A 32 -6.94 29.38 -4.58
CA TYR A 32 -6.54 27.99 -4.80
C TYR A 32 -6.85 27.17 -3.55
N ARG A 33 -7.74 26.20 -3.72
CA ARG A 33 -8.11 25.20 -2.72
C ARG A 33 -8.39 23.87 -3.43
N LYS A 34 -7.71 22.80 -3.03
CA LYS A 34 -7.92 21.44 -3.53
C LYS A 34 -8.15 20.50 -2.36
N GLN A 35 -9.18 19.65 -2.48
CA GLN A 35 -9.48 18.57 -1.56
C GLN A 35 -9.52 17.25 -2.34
N GLN A 36 -8.83 16.24 -1.85
CA GLN A 36 -8.85 14.90 -2.44
C GLN A 36 -8.76 13.85 -1.34
N GLY A 37 -9.48 12.75 -1.51
CA GLY A 37 -9.28 11.54 -0.69
C GLY A 37 -8.33 10.58 -1.41
N HIS A 38 -7.46 9.93 -0.64
CA HIS A 38 -6.67 8.80 -1.12
C HIS A 38 -6.87 7.59 -0.21
N ARG A 39 -6.98 6.41 -0.80
CA ARG A 39 -6.99 5.12 -0.10
C ARG A 39 -6.09 4.18 -0.89
N GLN A 40 -5.01 3.75 -0.26
CA GLN A 40 -4.03 2.88 -0.89
C GLN A 40 -4.50 1.43 -0.83
N ASN A 41 -4.36 0.69 -1.93
CA ASN A 41 -4.69 -0.72 -1.98
C ASN A 41 -3.54 -1.53 -1.37
N TYR A 42 -3.87 -2.63 -0.68
CA TYR A 42 -2.88 -3.56 -0.16
C TYR A 42 -3.38 -5.00 -0.27
N THR A 43 -2.44 -5.94 -0.25
CA THR A 43 -2.72 -7.37 -0.14
C THR A 43 -2.05 -7.87 1.13
N GLN A 44 -2.84 -8.47 2.01
CA GLN A 44 -2.34 -9.11 3.20
C GLN A 44 -1.97 -10.56 2.86
N ILE A 45 -0.74 -10.93 3.15
CA ILE A 45 -0.21 -12.27 2.91
C ILE A 45 0.35 -12.85 4.21
N VAL A 46 0.28 -14.17 4.32
CA VAL A 46 1.00 -14.95 5.33
C VAL A 46 2.02 -15.83 4.65
N ILE A 47 3.22 -15.87 5.22
CA ILE A 47 4.30 -16.73 4.74
C ILE A 47 4.10 -18.12 5.35
N GLU A 48 4.04 -19.14 4.50
CA GLU A 48 3.83 -20.53 4.93
C GLU A 48 5.15 -21.30 5.00
N ALA A 49 6.09 -21.05 4.08
CA ALA A 49 7.37 -21.74 4.05
C ALA A 49 8.46 -20.91 3.38
N ILE A 50 9.70 -21.14 3.81
CA ILE A 50 10.91 -20.58 3.22
C ILE A 50 11.84 -21.76 2.91
N THR A 51 12.25 -21.90 1.66
CA THR A 51 13.33 -22.79 1.24
C THR A 51 14.51 -21.94 0.81
N ALA A 52 15.71 -22.31 1.24
CA ALA A 52 16.96 -21.61 0.93
C ALA A 52 17.90 -22.53 0.16
#